data_AF-A6DHV1-F1
#
_entry.id   AF-A6DHV1-F1
#
_cell.length_a   1.000
_cell.length_b   1.000
_cell.length_c   1.000
_cell.angle_alpha   90.00
_cell.angle_beta   90.00
_cell.angle_gamma   90.00
#
_symmetry.space_group_name_H-M   'P 1'
#
loop_
_entity.id
_entity.type
_entity.pdbx_description
1 polymer ?
#
loop_
_entity_poly.entity_id
_entity_poly.type
_entity_poly.pdbx_seq_one_letter_code
_entity_poly.pdbx_strand_id
1 'polypeptide(L)' 'MDLLAPFNLNKVAVSRSLSETGCAKYDVSKVTMEEAFENACIISNHLHDHEDNKGVINYDLLVKMRYGVTIFNENNIIQI' A
#
# COMPACT_ATOMS: atom_id res chain seq x y z
N MET A 1 -3.40 7.35 -10.03
CA MET A 1 -3.12 8.44 -9.07
C MET A 1 -3.93 9.69 -9.37
N ASP A 2 -4.21 9.97 -10.64
CA ASP A 2 -5.03 11.12 -11.06
C ASP A 2 -6.41 11.17 -10.40
N LEU A 3 -7.02 10.01 -10.15
CA LEU A 3 -8.30 9.91 -9.42
C LEU A 3 -8.20 10.38 -7.95
N LEU A 4 -7.01 10.37 -7.37
CA LEU A 4 -6.76 10.86 -6.01
C LEU A 4 -6.31 12.32 -5.98
N ALA A 5 -6.01 12.93 -7.14
CA ALA A 5 -5.52 14.30 -7.23
C ALA A 5 -6.46 15.37 -6.62
N PRO A 6 -7.80 15.21 -6.67
CA PRO A 6 -8.71 16.18 -6.03
C PRO A 6 -8.67 16.14 -4.50
N PHE A 7 -8.12 15.08 -3.89
CA PHE A 7 -8.07 14.91 -2.45
C PHE A 7 -6.72 15.38 -1.91
N ASN A 8 -6.73 16.13 -0.81
CA ASN A 8 -5.52 16.55 -0.13
C ASN A 8 -4.93 15.39 0.69
N LEU A 9 -4.31 14.43 0.00
CA LEU A 9 -3.76 13.20 0.58
C LEU A 9 -2.24 13.21 0.51
N ASN A 10 -1.60 12.80 1.61
CA ASN A 10 -0.21 12.36 1.56
C ASN A 10 -0.16 10.94 0.97
N LYS A 11 0.30 10.82 -0.27
CA LYS A 11 0.35 9.54 -1.00
C LYS A 11 1.70 8.88 -0.79
N VAL A 12 1.67 7.65 -0.30
CA VAL A 12 2.86 6.80 -0.16
C VAL A 12 2.68 5.51 -0.95
N ALA A 13 3.77 4.89 -1.38
CA ALA A 13 3.74 3.66 -2.14
C ALA A 13 4.86 2.71 -1.75
N VAL A 14 4.53 1.43 -1.69
CA VAL A 14 5.49 0.34 -1.54
C VAL A 14 5.57 -0.41 -2.86
N SER A 15 6.75 -0.41 -3.48
CA SER A 15 6.98 -1.17 -4.70
C SER A 15 8.47 -1.37 -4.96
N ARG A 16 8.84 -2.57 -5.39
CA ARG A 16 10.21 -2.89 -5.82
C ARG A 16 10.58 -2.18 -7.12
N SER A 17 9.61 -1.95 -8.01
CA SER A 17 9.81 -1.37 -9.34
C SER A 17 9.65 0.16 -9.38
N LEU A 18 9.22 0.79 -8.29
CA LEU A 18 9.04 2.24 -8.23
C LEU A 18 10.41 2.95 -8.12
N SER A 19 10.77 3.66 -9.20
CA SER A 19 11.92 4.56 -9.27
C SER A 19 11.59 5.94 -8.71
N GLU A 20 12.63 6.74 -8.40
CA GLU A 20 12.47 8.14 -7.98
C GLU A 20 11.73 8.99 -9.03
N THR A 21 12.00 8.76 -10.32
CA THR A 21 11.28 9.42 -11.41
C THR A 21 9.79 9.05 -11.45
N GLY A 22 9.46 7.80 -11.10
CA GLY A 22 8.08 7.35 -10.92
C GLY A 22 7.40 8.01 -9.72
N CYS A 23 8.11 8.13 -8.59
CA CYS A 23 7.64 8.84 -7.40
C CYS A 23 7.26 10.29 -7.73
N ALA A 24 8.15 11.02 -8.40
CA ALA A 24 7.90 12.42 -8.78
C ALA A 24 6.72 12.56 -9.75
N LYS A 25 6.62 11.68 -10.75
CA LYS A 25 5.53 11.70 -11.74
C LYS A 25 4.15 11.56 -11.09
N TYR A 26 4.03 10.73 -10.05
CA TYR A 26 2.77 10.43 -9.40
C TYR A 26 2.55 11.17 -8.07
N ASP A 27 3.52 12.01 -7.69
CA ASP A 27 3.55 12.73 -6.43
C ASP A 27 3.29 11.77 -5.26
N VAL A 28 4.17 10.76 -5.15
CA VAL A 28 4.14 9.75 -4.10
C VAL A 28 5.50 9.60 -3.46
N SER A 29 5.53 9.32 -2.16
CA SER A 29 6.75 8.98 -1.45
C SER A 29 6.91 7.46 -1.32
N LYS A 30 8.11 6.94 -1.58
CA LYS A 30 8.41 5.52 -1.40
C LYS A 30 8.67 5.24 0.08
N VAL A 31 8.03 4.21 0.62
CA VAL A 31 8.13 3.80 2.03
C VAL A 31 8.29 2.28 2.15
N THR A 32 8.57 1.79 3.35
CA THR A 32 8.55 0.34 3.66
C THR A 32 7.12 -0.17 3.86
N MET A 33 6.94 -1.50 3.87
CA MET A 33 5.64 -2.11 4.18
C MET A 33 5.20 -1.74 5.60
N GLU A 34 6.13 -1.80 6.54
CA GLU A 34 5.90 -1.49 7.94
C GLU A 34 5.46 -0.04 8.11
N GLU A 35 6.17 0.91 7.50
CA GLU A 35 5.82 2.33 7.54
C GLU A 35 4.44 2.60 6.94
N ALA A 36 4.10 1.93 5.83
CA ALA A 36 2.80 2.06 5.20
C ALA A 36 1.68 1.56 6.12
N PHE A 37 1.82 0.38 6.71
CA PHE A 37 0.79 -0.20 7.59
C PHE A 37 0.67 0.56 8.92
N GLU A 38 1.78 1.05 9.49
CA GLU A 38 1.78 1.81 10.74
C GLU A 38 1.16 3.20 10.63
N ASN A 39 1.24 3.85 9.46
CA ASN A 39 0.89 5.26 9.32
C ASN A 39 -0.34 5.54 8.45
N ALA A 40 -0.66 4.67 7.48
CA ALA A 40 -1.73 4.92 6.52
C ALA A 40 -3.10 5.02 7.20
N CYS A 41 -3.98 5.83 6.62
CA CYS A 41 -5.41 5.85 6.94
C CYS A 41 -6.23 4.95 5.99
N ILE A 42 -5.70 4.73 4.78
CA ILE A 42 -6.27 3.90 3.74
C ILE A 42 -5.13 3.14 3.08
N ILE A 43 -5.27 1.82 2.95
CA ILE A 43 -4.33 0.96 2.22
C ILE A 43 -5.06 0.42 0.99
N SER A 44 -4.47 0.59 -0.19
CA SER A 44 -5.01 0.03 -1.44
C SER A 44 -3.99 -0.91 -2.04
N ASN A 45 -4.28 -2.21 -2.01
CA ASN A 45 -3.43 -3.23 -2.59
C ASN A 45 -3.65 -3.34 -4.10
N HIS A 46 -2.56 -3.31 -4.86
CA HIS A 46 -2.57 -3.50 -6.31
C HIS A 46 -1.60 -4.61 -6.76
N LEU A 47 -1.14 -5.46 -5.84
CA LEU A 47 -0.37 -6.65 -6.21
C LEU A 47 -1.22 -7.58 -7.08
N HIS A 48 -0.58 -8.26 -8.03
CA HIS A 48 -1.26 -9.25 -8.86
C HIS A 48 -1.50 -10.53 -8.05
N ASP A 49 -2.58 -11.26 -8.36
CA ASP A 49 -2.85 -12.57 -7.76
C ASP A 49 -1.88 -13.60 -8.32
N HIS A 50 -0.77 -13.83 -7.61
CA HIS A 50 0.29 -14.78 -7.95
C HIS A 50 0.81 -15.41 -6.67
N GLU A 51 1.25 -16.67 -6.77
CA GLU A 51 1.68 -17.45 -5.61
C GLU A 51 2.74 -16.72 -4.78
N ASP A 52 3.74 -16.12 -5.41
CA ASP A 52 4.79 -15.35 -4.72
C ASP A 52 4.29 -14.15 -3.90
N ASN A 53 3.07 -13.66 -4.15
CA ASN A 53 2.49 -12.55 -3.41
C ASN A 53 1.62 -13.01 -2.23
N LYS A 54 1.29 -14.29 -2.14
CA LYS A 54 0.48 -14.82 -1.03
C LYS A 54 1.24 -14.69 0.29
N GLY A 55 0.56 -14.15 1.29
CA GLY A 55 1.14 -13.89 2.61
C GLY A 55 2.09 -12.70 2.67
N VAL A 56 2.29 -11.95 1.57
CA VAL A 56 3.03 -10.68 1.60
C VAL A 56 2.33 -9.68 2.52
N ILE A 57 0.99 -9.66 2.48
CA ILE A 57 0.18 -9.01 3.50
C ILE A 57 -0.26 -10.11 4.47
N ASN A 58 0.28 -10.06 5.69
CA ASN A 58 0.08 -11.07 6.72
C ASN A 58 -0.35 -10.44 8.04
N TYR A 59 -0.62 -11.29 9.03
CA TYR A 59 -1.03 -10.88 10.37
C TYR A 59 -0.10 -9.85 11.02
N ASP A 60 1.23 -10.00 10.89
CA ASP A 60 2.21 -9.10 11.52
C ASP A 60 2.12 -7.66 10.98
N LEU A 61 1.76 -7.50 9.71
CA LEU A 61 1.48 -6.18 9.13
C LEU A 61 0.10 -5.67 9.54
N LEU A 62 -0.92 -6.54 9.53
CA LEU A 62 -2.29 -6.16 9.87
C LEU A 62 -2.42 -5.66 11.31
N VAL A 63 -1.71 -6.25 12.27
CA VAL A 63 -1.76 -5.79 13.67
C VAL A 63 -1.11 -4.44 13.91
N LYS A 64 -0.26 -3.97 12.97
CA LYS A 64 0.37 -2.65 13.03
C LYS A 64 -0.54 -1.54 12.53
N MET A 65 -1.65 -1.89 11.88
CA MET A 65 -2.58 -0.92 11.33
C MET A 65 -3.13 -0.01 12.43
N ARG A 66 -3.26 1.27 12.09
CA ARG A 66 -3.98 2.22 12.93
C ARG A 66 -5.42 1.76 13.13
N TYR A 67 -5.96 2.04 14.30
CA TYR A 67 -7.38 1.79 14.57
C TYR A 67 -8.25 2.53 13.55
N GLY A 68 -9.17 1.81 12.91
CA GLY A 68 -10.10 2.36 11.91
C GLY A 68 -9.54 2.47 10.49
N VAL A 69 -8.37 1.90 10.20
CA VAL A 69 -7.84 1.87 8.82
C VAL A 69 -8.78 1.09 7.91
N THR A 70 -8.92 1.54 6.66
CA THR A 70 -9.60 0.79 5.60
C THR A 70 -8.58 0.18 4.65
N ILE A 71 -8.71 -1.12 4.38
CA ILE A 71 -7.91 -1.81 3.36
C ILE A 71 -8.79 -2.22 2.18
N PHE A 72 -8.38 -1.82 0.98
CA PHE A 72 -8.94 -2.27 -0.28
C PHE A 72 -8.06 -3.37 -0.86
N ASN A 73 -8.64 -4.55 -1.05
CA ASN A 73 -7.96 -5.72 -1.55
C ASN A 73 -8.89 -6.55 -2.43
N GLU A 74 -8.55 -6.70 -3.71
CA GLU A 74 -9.40 -7.34 -4.72
C GLU A 74 -8.92 -8.75 -5.12
N ASN A 75 -7.90 -9.28 -4.43
CA ASN A 75 -7.26 -10.57 -4.74
C ASN A 75 -7.13 -11.46 -3.49
N ASN A 76 -6.61 -12.68 -3.63
CA ASN A 76 -6.52 -13.66 -2.54
C ASN A 76 -5.15 -13.71 -1.84
N ILE A 77 -4.40 -12.60 -1.83
CA ILE A 77 -3.02 -12.63 -1.33
C ILE A 77 -2.90 -12.44 0.18
N ILE A 78 -3.93 -11.90 0.85
CA ILE A 78 -3.93 -11.72 2.30
C ILE A 78 -4.08 -13.10 2.95
N GLN A 79 -3.17 -13.43 3.87
CA GLN A 79 -3.26 -14.64 4.68
C GLN A 79 -3.21 -14.28 6.16
N ILE A 80 -4.19 -14.76 6.92
CA ILE A 80 -4.40 -14.51 8.35
C ILE A 80 -4.38 -15.85 9.08
#